data_AF-A0A3N5EAL2-F1
#
_entry.id   AF-A0A3N5EAL2-F1
#
_cell.length_a   1.000
_cell.length_b   1.000
_cell.length_c   1.000
_cell.angle_alpha   90.00
_cell.angle_beta   90.00
_cell.angle_gamma   90.00
#
_symmetry.space_group_name_H-M   'P 1'
#
loop_
_entity.id
_entity.type
_entity.pdbx_description
1 polymer ?
#
loop_
_entity_poly.entity_id
_entity_poly.type
_entity_poly.pdbx_seq_one_letter_code
_entity_poly.pdbx_strand_id
1 'polypeptide(L)'
;MRYFRKDDWGEGSFDNFVWSAHLAAWNRDDEALAEIFGGLVESGRHGPTRNALDLNVQAARAARAGSVREAGTLYGQALDGWRALGMRFEEAMTGLDMAVLLDPADLDVQRAVQNSRVIFSELGAIPLIERLSAAVARSDPLAGAAPTEAVSMAQDEVPAGT
;
A
#
# COMPACT_ATOMS: atom_id res chain seq x y z
N MET A 1 -17.04 -3.62 10.35
CA MET A 1 -16.90 -2.64 9.25
C MET A 1 -17.45 -3.32 8.01
N ARG A 2 -18.57 -2.84 7.45
CA ARG A 2 -19.28 -3.48 6.32
C ARG A 2 -18.76 -2.80 5.05
N TYR A 3 -18.05 -3.52 4.19
CA TYR A 3 -17.58 -2.96 2.92
C TYR A 3 -18.75 -2.87 1.91
N PHE A 4 -18.74 -1.80 1.14
CA PHE A 4 -19.77 -1.39 0.16
C PHE A 4 -20.06 -2.48 -0.87
N ARG A 5 -21.33 -2.61 -1.27
CA ARG A 5 -21.80 -3.59 -2.26
C ARG A 5 -21.66 -3.04 -3.68
N LYS A 6 -21.63 -3.95 -4.66
CA LYS A 6 -21.65 -3.67 -6.11
C LYS A 6 -22.73 -2.64 -6.54
N ASP A 7 -23.82 -2.55 -5.79
CA ASP A 7 -24.96 -1.67 -6.09
C ASP A 7 -24.74 -0.21 -5.62
N ASP A 8 -23.69 0.05 -4.82
CA ASP A 8 -23.34 1.38 -4.31
C ASP A 8 -22.53 2.21 -5.33
N TRP A 9 -22.06 1.59 -6.42
CA TRP A 9 -21.31 2.24 -7.49
C TRP A 9 -22.27 2.95 -8.45
N GLY A 10 -22.73 4.15 -8.09
CA GLY A 10 -23.36 5.06 -9.04
C GLY A 10 -22.50 5.26 -10.28
N GLU A 11 -23.14 5.38 -11.45
CA GLU A 11 -22.54 5.50 -12.78
C GLU A 11 -21.14 6.17 -12.81
N GLY A 12 -20.10 5.35 -12.99
CA GLY A 12 -18.98 5.62 -13.90
C GLY A 12 -18.13 6.88 -13.72
N SER A 13 -18.00 7.45 -12.51
CA SER A 13 -16.95 8.44 -12.25
C SER A 13 -15.56 7.78 -12.28
N PHE A 14 -14.63 8.37 -13.04
CA PHE A 14 -13.23 7.93 -13.10
C PHE A 14 -12.58 7.88 -11.70
N ASP A 15 -12.92 8.84 -10.85
CA ASP A 15 -12.42 8.94 -9.47
C ASP A 15 -12.82 7.73 -8.61
N ASN A 16 -13.92 7.07 -8.97
CA ASN A 16 -14.42 5.89 -8.26
C ASN A 16 -13.53 4.68 -8.50
N PHE A 17 -12.97 4.52 -9.71
CA PHE A 17 -12.10 3.37 -10.02
C PHE A 17 -10.75 3.46 -9.34
N VAL A 18 -10.17 4.66 -9.26
CA VAL A 18 -8.83 4.85 -8.70
C VAL A 18 -8.84 4.53 -7.21
N TRP A 19 -9.72 5.17 -6.44
CA TRP A 19 -9.85 4.91 -5.01
C TRP A 19 -10.23 3.46 -4.71
N SER A 20 -11.13 2.87 -5.49
CA SER A 20 -11.56 1.48 -5.31
C SER A 20 -10.43 0.48 -5.59
N ALA A 21 -9.56 0.75 -6.57
CA ALA A 21 -8.42 -0.10 -6.86
C ALA A 21 -7.46 -0.16 -5.67
N HIS A 22 -7.14 0.98 -5.07
CA HIS A 22 -6.31 1.06 -3.86
C HIS A 22 -6.91 0.24 -2.71
N LEU A 23 -8.20 0.46 -2.44
CA LEU A 23 -8.89 -0.25 -1.36
C LEU A 23 -8.97 -1.76 -1.60
N ALA A 24 -9.30 -2.19 -2.82
CA ALA A 24 -9.34 -3.60 -3.19
C ALA A 24 -7.97 -4.26 -2.99
N ALA A 25 -6.90 -3.62 -3.47
CA ALA A 25 -5.54 -4.11 -3.30
C ALA A 25 -5.16 -4.25 -1.82
N TRP A 26 -5.47 -3.26 -0.99
CA TRP A 26 -5.12 -3.30 0.43
C TRP A 26 -5.94 -4.31 1.24
N ASN A 27 -7.20 -4.54 0.85
CA ASN A 27 -8.09 -5.50 1.51
C ASN A 27 -7.90 -6.94 1.01
N ARG A 28 -6.98 -7.17 0.07
CA ARG A 28 -6.75 -8.47 -0.56
C ARG A 28 -7.99 -8.97 -1.33
N ASP A 29 -8.76 -8.05 -1.89
CA ASP A 29 -9.93 -8.34 -2.72
C ASP A 29 -9.50 -8.48 -4.19
N ASP A 30 -8.93 -9.65 -4.49
CA ASP A 30 -8.37 -9.95 -5.80
C ASP A 30 -9.48 -10.05 -6.89
N GLU A 31 -10.72 -10.34 -6.50
CA GLU A 31 -11.90 -10.35 -7.39
C GLU A 31 -12.30 -8.91 -7.78
N ALA A 32 -12.45 -8.02 -6.80
CA ALA A 32 -12.76 -6.62 -7.08
C ALA A 32 -11.66 -5.95 -7.93
N LEU A 33 -10.40 -6.28 -7.68
CA LEU A 33 -9.28 -5.75 -8.47
C LEU A 33 -9.31 -6.25 -9.93
N ALA A 34 -9.75 -7.50 -10.15
CA ALA A 34 -9.96 -8.04 -11.49
C ALA A 34 -11.18 -7.41 -12.19
N GLU A 35 -12.28 -7.18 -11.48
CA GLU A 35 -13.47 -6.49 -12.00
C GLU A 35 -13.13 -5.05 -12.41
N ILE A 36 -12.42 -4.31 -11.55
CA ILE A 36 -11.96 -2.95 -11.85
C ILE A 36 -11.08 -2.95 -13.11
N PHE A 37 -10.12 -3.88 -13.21
CA PHE A 37 -9.27 -3.98 -14.41
C PHE A 37 -10.09 -4.32 -15.67
N GLY A 38 -11.05 -5.24 -15.55
CA GLY A 38 -11.96 -5.60 -16.64
C GLY A 38 -12.75 -4.40 -17.14
N GLY A 39 -13.43 -3.69 -16.24
CA GLY A 39 -14.21 -2.48 -16.59
C GLY A 39 -13.34 -1.36 -17.19
N LEU A 40 -12.11 -1.22 -16.70
CA LEU A 40 -11.12 -0.31 -17.24
C LEU A 40 -10.73 -0.65 -18.69
N VAL A 41 -10.51 -1.92 -19.02
CA VAL A 41 -10.25 -2.40 -20.38
C VAL A 41 -11.48 -2.23 -21.28
N GLU A 42 -12.64 -2.68 -20.83
CA GLU A 42 -13.90 -2.63 -21.58
C GLU A 42 -14.33 -1.20 -21.93
N SER A 43 -13.97 -0.22 -21.08
CA SER A 43 -14.31 1.19 -21.32
C SER A 43 -13.72 1.75 -22.63
N GLY A 44 -12.66 1.13 -23.18
CA GLY A 44 -11.97 1.60 -24.38
C GLY A 44 -11.39 3.02 -24.28
N ARG A 45 -11.36 3.60 -23.07
CA ARG A 45 -10.83 4.95 -22.84
C ARG A 45 -9.31 4.90 -22.92
N HIS A 46 -8.74 5.93 -23.52
CA HIS A 46 -7.29 6.09 -23.64
C HIS A 46 -6.88 7.50 -23.22
N GLY A 47 -5.69 7.61 -22.64
CA GLY A 47 -5.12 8.89 -22.25
C GLY A 47 -4.03 8.72 -21.19
N PRO A 48 -3.22 9.75 -20.95
CA PRO A 48 -2.11 9.67 -20.00
C PRO A 48 -2.53 9.23 -18.59
N THR A 49 -3.59 9.83 -18.04
CA THR A 49 -4.15 9.48 -16.73
C THR A 49 -4.63 8.03 -16.70
N ARG A 50 -5.25 7.58 -17.79
CA ARG A 50 -5.77 6.22 -17.92
C ARG A 50 -4.63 5.19 -17.95
N ASN A 51 -3.56 5.49 -18.69
CA ASN A 51 -2.39 4.62 -18.79
C ASN A 51 -1.68 4.47 -17.43
N ALA A 52 -1.54 5.55 -16.67
CA ALA A 52 -0.95 5.49 -15.33
C ALA A 52 -1.84 4.68 -14.36
N LEU A 53 -3.16 4.80 -14.45
CA LEU A 53 -4.09 3.96 -13.69
C LEU A 53 -4.00 2.48 -14.09
N ASP A 54 -3.91 2.17 -15.39
CA ASP A 54 -3.71 0.80 -15.87
C ASP A 54 -2.46 0.16 -15.27
N LEU A 55 -1.35 0.88 -15.32
CA LEU A 55 -0.08 0.44 -14.76
C LEU A 55 -0.20 0.21 -13.25
N ASN A 56 -0.85 1.11 -12.52
CA ASN A 56 -1.07 0.95 -11.09
C ASN A 56 -1.89 -0.33 -10.77
N VAL A 57 -3.04 -0.52 -11.41
CA VAL A 57 -3.89 -1.70 -11.20
C VAL A 57 -3.15 -2.99 -11.57
N GLN A 58 -2.40 -3.00 -12.67
CA GLN A 58 -1.58 -4.15 -13.06
C GLN A 58 -0.47 -4.43 -12.04
N ALA A 59 0.19 -3.38 -11.53
CA ALA A 59 1.23 -3.50 -10.51
C ALA A 59 0.68 -4.14 -9.22
N ALA A 60 -0.49 -3.67 -8.77
CA ALA A 60 -1.18 -4.24 -7.62
C ALA A 60 -1.48 -5.72 -7.83
N ARG A 61 -2.03 -6.11 -9.00
CA ARG A 61 -2.31 -7.52 -9.33
C ARG A 61 -1.03 -8.36 -9.35
N ALA A 62 0.04 -7.86 -9.95
CA ALA A 62 1.34 -8.55 -9.99
C ALA A 62 1.91 -8.75 -8.57
N ALA A 63 1.83 -7.74 -7.70
CA ALA A 63 2.28 -7.83 -6.32
C ALA A 63 1.48 -8.90 -5.54
N ARG A 64 0.15 -8.89 -5.70
CA ARG A 64 -0.77 -9.87 -5.08
C ARG A 64 -0.51 -11.29 -5.56
N ALA A 65 -0.11 -11.46 -6.82
CA ALA A 65 0.30 -12.74 -7.40
C ALA A 65 1.73 -13.18 -7.00
N GLY A 66 2.47 -12.39 -6.21
CA GLY A 66 3.84 -12.68 -5.80
C GLY A 66 4.91 -12.32 -6.83
N SER A 67 4.53 -11.67 -7.93
CA SER A 67 5.45 -11.24 -9.01
C SER A 67 6.08 -9.89 -8.68
N VAL A 68 6.88 -9.85 -7.60
CA VAL A 68 7.43 -8.62 -6.98
C VAL A 68 8.21 -7.74 -7.97
N ARG A 69 9.04 -8.32 -8.83
CA ARG A 69 9.85 -7.56 -9.80
C ARG A 69 8.99 -6.87 -10.86
N GLU A 70 7.98 -7.57 -11.36
CA GLU A 70 7.03 -7.03 -12.32
C GLU A 70 6.22 -5.90 -11.68
N ALA A 71 5.72 -6.13 -10.46
CA ALA A 71 5.01 -5.12 -9.70
C ALA A 71 5.86 -3.85 -9.50
N GLY A 72 7.11 -3.98 -9.07
CA GLY A 72 8.02 -2.83 -8.91
C GLY A 72 8.22 -2.05 -10.21
N THR A 73 8.38 -2.75 -11.33
CA THR A 73 8.52 -2.11 -12.66
C THR A 73 7.26 -1.33 -13.04
N LEU A 74 6.08 -1.94 -12.90
CA LEU A 74 4.80 -1.31 -13.24
C LEU A 74 4.49 -0.13 -12.32
N TYR A 75 4.77 -0.25 -11.01
CA TYR A 75 4.62 0.85 -10.07
C TYR A 75 5.55 2.03 -10.41
N GLY A 76 6.81 1.76 -10.76
CA GLY A 76 7.73 2.80 -11.21
C GLY A 76 7.20 3.58 -12.41
N GLN A 77 6.68 2.86 -13.41
CA GLN A 77 6.06 3.49 -14.59
C GLN A 77 4.80 4.28 -14.26
N ALA A 78 3.95 3.79 -13.34
CA ALA A 78 2.78 4.50 -12.87
C ALA A 78 3.16 5.81 -12.16
N LEU A 79 4.17 5.76 -11.27
CA LEU A 79 4.70 6.94 -10.57
C LEU A 79 5.21 8.00 -11.55
N ASP A 80 5.97 7.60 -12.57
CA ASP A 80 6.45 8.52 -13.60
C ASP A 80 5.29 9.14 -14.39
N GLY A 81 4.25 8.35 -14.69
CA GLY A 81 3.01 8.85 -15.29
C GLY A 81 2.32 9.90 -14.44
N TRP A 82 2.15 9.65 -13.13
CA TRP A 82 1.51 10.60 -12.22
C TRP A 82 2.30 11.89 -12.06
N ARG A 83 3.63 11.79 -11.96
CA ARG A 83 4.54 12.96 -11.91
C ARG A 83 4.44 13.80 -13.17
N ALA A 84 4.46 13.17 -14.35
CA ALA A 84 4.35 13.87 -15.62
C ALA A 84 3.01 14.64 -15.76
N LEU A 85 1.96 14.14 -15.09
CA LEU A 85 0.63 14.77 -15.06
C LEU A 85 0.45 15.77 -13.92
N GLY A 86 1.41 15.89 -13.00
CA GLY A 86 1.29 16.71 -11.80
C GLY A 86 0.23 16.20 -10.81
N MET A 87 -0.22 14.95 -10.92
CA MET A 87 -1.23 14.36 -10.04
C MET A 87 -0.59 13.86 -8.75
N ARG A 88 -0.19 14.81 -7.89
CA ARG A 88 0.57 14.54 -6.66
C ARG A 88 -0.16 13.59 -5.70
N PHE A 89 -1.48 13.72 -5.59
CA PHE A 89 -2.25 12.82 -4.72
C PHE A 89 -2.18 11.36 -5.19
N GLU A 90 -2.33 11.12 -6.49
CA GLU A 90 -2.24 9.77 -7.07
C GLU A 90 -0.83 9.19 -7.01
N GLU A 91 0.19 10.04 -7.17
CA GLU A 91 1.58 9.65 -6.91
C GLU A 91 1.76 9.16 -5.46
N ALA A 92 1.24 9.91 -4.49
CA ALA A 92 1.36 9.56 -3.08
C ALA A 92 0.58 8.28 -2.72
N MET A 93 -0.62 8.10 -3.28
CA MET A 93 -1.42 6.89 -3.15
C MET A 93 -0.72 5.67 -3.74
N THR A 94 -0.10 5.81 -4.91
CA THR A 94 0.70 4.75 -5.53
C THR A 94 1.89 4.33 -4.65
N GLY A 95 2.59 5.29 -4.04
CA GLY A 95 3.66 4.97 -3.08
C GLY A 95 3.15 4.30 -1.80
N LEU A 96 1.91 4.58 -1.39
CA LEU A 96 1.26 3.86 -0.29
C LEU A 96 0.91 2.42 -0.69
N ASP A 97 0.48 2.16 -1.93
CA ASP A 97 0.29 0.79 -2.42
C ASP A 97 1.58 -0.01 -2.35
N MET A 98 2.69 0.58 -2.82
CA MET A 98 4.01 -0.05 -2.75
C MET A 98 4.37 -0.40 -1.30
N ALA A 99 4.16 0.52 -0.35
CA ALA A 99 4.43 0.28 1.06
C ALA A 99 3.58 -0.85 1.67
N VAL A 100 2.35 -1.02 1.18
CA VAL A 100 1.40 -2.04 1.68
C VAL A 100 1.66 -3.41 1.05
N LEU A 101 2.09 -3.45 -0.20
CA LEU A 101 2.11 -4.68 -1.01
C LEU A 101 3.51 -5.23 -1.29
N LEU A 102 4.54 -4.40 -1.24
CA LEU A 102 5.93 -4.77 -1.50
C LEU A 102 6.77 -4.76 -0.21
N ASP A 103 8.03 -5.18 -0.30
CA ASP A 103 8.97 -5.16 0.81
C ASP A 103 9.42 -3.72 1.11
N PRO A 104 9.16 -3.16 2.31
CA PRO A 104 9.61 -1.83 2.69
C PRO A 104 11.12 -1.66 2.82
N ALA A 105 11.89 -2.76 2.84
CA ALA A 105 13.36 -2.70 2.77
C ALA A 105 13.88 -2.39 1.36
N ASP A 106 13.05 -2.54 0.32
CA ASP A 106 13.42 -2.20 -1.05
C ASP A 106 13.64 -0.69 -1.20
N LEU A 107 14.73 -0.30 -1.86
CA LEU A 107 15.14 1.10 -1.99
C LEU A 107 14.15 1.94 -2.78
N ASP A 108 13.48 1.37 -3.79
CA ASP A 108 12.49 2.09 -4.58
C ASP A 108 11.19 2.25 -3.79
N VAL A 109 10.82 1.26 -2.97
CA VAL A 109 9.71 1.38 -2.00
C VAL A 109 10.01 2.47 -0.96
N GLN A 110 11.22 2.52 -0.40
CA GLN A 110 11.62 3.56 0.55
C GLN A 110 11.51 4.96 -0.06
N ARG A 111 11.99 5.14 -1.29
CA ARG A 111 11.89 6.42 -2.01
C ARG A 111 10.43 6.83 -2.20
N ALA A 112 9.59 5.89 -2.64
CA ALA A 112 8.16 6.13 -2.81
C ALA A 112 7.48 6.51 -1.49
N VAL A 113 7.75 5.78 -0.41
CA VAL A 113 7.25 6.05 0.96
C VAL A 113 7.63 7.46 1.43
N GLN A 114 8.89 7.86 1.28
CA GLN A 114 9.32 9.19 1.73
C GLN A 114 8.60 10.29 0.95
N ASN A 115 8.47 10.14 -0.37
CA ASN A 115 7.76 11.09 -1.20
C ASN A 115 6.25 11.15 -0.86
N SER A 116 5.59 10.00 -0.69
CA SER A 116 4.19 9.93 -0.24
C SER A 116 3.99 10.64 1.09
N ARG A 117 4.92 10.47 2.04
CA ARG A 117 4.87 11.15 3.35
C ARG A 117 4.92 12.67 3.20
N VAL A 118 5.81 13.20 2.36
CA VAL A 118 5.89 14.64 2.07
C VAL A 118 4.56 15.14 1.50
N ILE A 119 4.04 14.49 0.46
CA ILE A 119 2.80 14.93 -0.22
C ILE A 119 1.61 14.86 0.74
N PHE A 120 1.40 13.76 1.45
CA PHE A 120 0.30 13.65 2.40
C PHE A 120 0.40 14.67 3.54
N SER A 121 1.63 15.02 3.96
CA SER A 121 1.83 16.04 4.99
C SER A 121 1.46 17.44 4.49
N GLU A 122 1.87 17.80 3.27
CA GLU A 122 1.48 19.06 2.64
C GLU A 122 -0.04 19.18 2.44
N LEU A 123 -0.70 18.06 2.15
CA LEU A 123 -2.17 17.99 2.00
C LEU A 123 -2.92 17.90 3.33
N GLY A 124 -2.23 17.72 4.46
CA GLY A 124 -2.88 17.50 5.77
C GLY A 124 -3.62 16.16 5.88
N ALA A 125 -3.27 15.17 5.07
CA ALA A 125 -3.94 13.87 4.98
C ALA A 125 -3.50 12.91 6.11
N ILE A 126 -3.75 13.29 7.37
CA ILE A 126 -3.34 12.57 8.58
C ILE A 126 -3.66 11.07 8.52
N PRO A 127 -4.88 10.62 8.13
CA PRO A 127 -5.20 9.19 8.09
C PRO A 127 -4.32 8.38 7.13
N LEU A 128 -3.87 9.00 6.03
CA LEU A 128 -3.00 8.34 5.04
C LEU A 128 -1.55 8.27 5.53
N ILE A 129 -1.09 9.26 6.30
CA ILE A 129 0.23 9.24 6.95
C ILE A 129 0.31 8.13 7.98
N GLU A 130 -0.74 7.97 8.79
CA GLU A 130 -0.85 6.88 9.77
C GLU A 130 -0.83 5.52 9.09
N ARG A 131 -1.61 5.35 8.03
CA ARG A 131 -1.65 4.11 7.24
C ARG A 131 -0.30 3.78 6.61
N LEU A 132 0.36 4.77 6.02
CA LEU A 132 1.71 4.63 5.46
C LEU A 132 2.71 4.19 6.51
N SER A 133 2.66 4.80 7.69
CA SER A 133 3.56 4.45 8.81
C SER A 133 3.30 3.03 9.32
N ALA A 134 2.04 2.63 9.42
CA ALA A 134 1.66 1.27 9.81
C ALA A 134 2.08 0.21 8.78
N ALA A 135 2.05 0.55 7.48
CA ALA A 135 2.50 -0.35 6.41
C ALA A 135 4.00 -0.63 6.52
N VAL A 136 4.81 0.42 6.70
CA VAL A 136 6.28 0.31 6.87
C VAL A 136 6.64 -0.46 8.14
N ALA A 137 5.96 -0.20 9.25
CA ALA A 137 6.27 -0.84 10.55
C ALA A 137 5.96 -2.35 10.57
N ARG A 138 4.99 -2.82 9.78
CA ARG A 138 4.59 -4.25 9.76
C ARG A 138 5.69 -5.18 9.26
N SER A 139 6.58 -4.66 8.41
CA SER A 139 7.61 -5.47 7.75
C SER A 139 8.96 -5.43 8.45
N ASP A 140 9.06 -4.74 9.59
CA ASP A 140 10.26 -4.77 10.44
C ASP A 140 10.16 -5.96 11.42
N PRO A 141 10.87 -7.09 11.20
CA PRO A 141 10.79 -8.25 12.08
C PRO A 141 11.41 -7.96 13.46
N LEU A 142 12.20 -6.88 13.59
CA LEU A 142 12.92 -6.52 14.81
C LEU A 142 12.08 -5.64 15.75
N ALA A 143 11.01 -5.01 15.27
CA ALA A 143 10.13 -4.17 16.10
C ALA A 143 9.18 -4.97 17.01
N GLY A 144 9.03 -6.29 16.78
CA GLY A 144 8.19 -7.20 17.57
C GLY A 144 8.92 -7.98 18.67
N ALA A 145 10.25 -7.92 18.71
CA ALA A 145 11.02 -8.54 19.79
C ALA A 145 11.12 -7.57 20.97
N ALA A 146 10.10 -7.57 21.83
CA ALA A 146 10.23 -7.02 23.17
C ALA A 146 11.44 -7.67 23.87
N PRO A 147 12.15 -6.95 24.77
CA PRO A 147 13.29 -7.51 25.47
C PRO A 147 12.83 -8.73 26.24
N THR A 148 13.38 -9.90 25.91
CA THR A 148 13.27 -11.08 26.74
C THR A 148 13.73 -10.68 28.14
N GLU A 149 12.81 -10.69 29.10
CA GLU A 149 13.11 -10.73 30.53
C GLU A 149 13.99 -11.97 30.76
N ALA A 150 15.29 -11.77 30.64
CA ALA A 150 16.32 -12.69 31.08
C ALA A 150 17.00 -12.11 32.32
N VAL A 151 16.21 -11.69 33.31
CA VAL A 151 16.64 -11.65 34.71
C VAL A 151 15.42 -11.93 35.59
N SER A 152 15.19 -13.19 35.94
CA SER A 152 14.78 -13.61 37.29
C SER A 152 14.32 -15.06 37.29
N MET A 153 15.25 -16.00 37.50
CA MET A 153 15.01 -17.26 38.20
C MET A 153 16.35 -17.88 38.57
N ALA A 154 16.99 -17.33 39.59
CA ALA A 154 17.80 -18.08 40.56
C ALA A 154 18.32 -17.10 41.61
N GLN A 155 17.57 -16.94 42.70
CA GLN A 155 18.05 -17.00 44.09
C GLN A 155 17.04 -16.36 45.05
N ASP A 156 16.12 -17.20 45.52
CA ASP A 156 15.49 -17.16 46.85
C ASP A 156 15.44 -18.67 47.24
N GLU A 157 15.73 -19.19 48.44
CA GLU A 157 16.29 -18.75 49.72
C GLU A 157 16.47 -20.09 50.52
N VAL A 158 17.62 -20.35 51.20
CA VAL A 158 17.83 -20.38 52.69
C VAL A 158 17.40 -21.72 53.38
N PRO A 159 18.18 -22.32 54.32
CA PRO A 159 18.13 -21.93 55.74
C PRO A 159 19.43 -21.95 56.58
N ALA A 160 19.32 -21.26 57.70
CA ALA A 160 20.25 -21.05 58.81
C ALA A 160 20.66 -22.32 59.60
N GLY A 161 21.77 -22.21 60.33
CA GLY A 161 22.29 -23.12 61.37
C GLY A 161 23.80 -23.32 61.17
N THR A 162 24.72 -23.07 62.11
CA THR A 162 24.72 -22.90 63.58
C THR A 162 25.88 -21.98 63.97
#